data_AF-A0A915JFB1-F1
#
_entry.id   AF-A0A915JFB1-F1
#
_cell.length_a   1.000
_cell.length_b   1.000
_cell.length_c   1.000
_cell.angle_alpha   90.00
_cell.angle_beta   90.00
_cell.angle_gamma   90.00
#
_symmetry.space_group_name_H-M   'P 1'
#
loop_
_entity.id
_entity.type
_entity.pdbx_description
1 polymer ?
#
loop_
_entity_poly.entity_id
_entity_poly.type
_entity_poly.pdbx_seq_one_letter_code
_entity_poly.pdbx_strand_id
1 'polypeptide(L)'
;FSLLRFDTVNIPGFVHAEQFLSLSTRLATINIFGLGGEFRATLKHQFAKRKKLIMFARGENDVTANSFGVHPFHICMENDGMAHGIYFMNANA
;
A
#
# COMPACT_ATOMS: atom_id res chain seq x y z
N PHE A 1 11.94 10.71 20.67
CA PHE A 1 12.09 10.50 19.21
C PHE A 1 10.70 10.32 18.62
N SER A 2 10.20 11.25 17.81
CA SER A 2 8.88 11.10 17.18
C SER A 2 8.98 10.14 15.99
N LEU A 3 8.33 8.98 16.08
CA LEU A 3 8.18 8.09 14.93
C LEU A 3 7.31 8.79 13.88
N LEU A 4 7.85 9.04 12.68
CA LEU A 4 7.06 9.61 11.59
C LEU A 4 6.22 8.50 10.94
N ARG A 5 4.90 8.64 11.00
CA ARG A 5 3.95 7.64 10.49
C ARG A 5 3.71 7.76 8.98
N PHE A 6 3.83 8.97 8.44
CA PHE A 6 3.72 9.27 7.02
C PHE A 6 4.72 10.36 6.66
N ASP A 7 5.81 9.99 6.00
CA ASP A 7 6.92 10.88 5.62
C ASP A 7 7.00 10.97 4.11
N THR A 8 6.54 12.07 3.53
CA THR A 8 6.69 12.36 2.09
C THR A 8 7.78 13.40 1.82
N VAL A 9 8.43 13.93 2.86
CA VAL A 9 9.37 15.03 2.75
C VAL A 9 10.73 14.53 2.26
N ASN A 10 11.34 15.22 1.30
CA ASN A 10 12.63 14.84 0.71
C ASN A 10 12.64 13.42 0.10
N ILE A 11 11.51 12.94 -0.39
CA ILE A 11 11.39 11.70 -1.17
C ILE A 11 11.09 12.07 -2.62
N PRO A 12 11.95 11.68 -3.59
CA PRO A 12 11.70 11.98 -4.99
C PRO A 12 10.51 11.16 -5.53
N GLY A 13 9.91 11.65 -6.61
CA GLY A 13 8.86 10.92 -7.33
C GLY A 13 7.43 11.41 -7.09
N PHE A 14 7.24 12.56 -6.44
CA PHE A 14 5.94 13.22 -6.49
C PHE A 14 5.65 13.71 -7.92
N VAL A 15 4.53 13.28 -8.49
CA VAL A 15 4.06 13.71 -9.80
C VAL A 15 2.56 13.93 -9.74
N HIS A 16 2.10 15.05 -10.31
CA HIS A 16 0.69 15.36 -10.48
C HIS A 16 0.45 15.76 -11.93
N ALA A 17 -0.22 14.89 -12.68
CA ALA A 17 -0.63 15.09 -14.06
C ALA A 17 -2.07 14.58 -14.23
N GLU A 18 -2.72 14.98 -15.33
CA GLU A 18 -4.16 14.73 -15.56
C GLU A 18 -4.60 13.28 -15.37
N GLN A 19 -3.75 12.32 -15.76
CA GLN A 19 -4.03 10.88 -15.67
C GLN A 19 -2.93 10.12 -14.92
N PHE A 20 -2.11 10.82 -14.12
CA PHE A 20 -1.03 10.19 -13.38
C PHE A 20 -0.74 10.93 -12.08
N LEU A 21 -0.92 10.22 -10.96
CA LEU A 21 -0.55 10.67 -9.62
C LEU A 21 0.48 9.70 -9.05
N SER A 22 1.62 10.23 -8.63
CA SER A 22 2.63 9.45 -7.90
C SER A 22 2.98 10.13 -6.59
N LEU A 23 3.02 9.34 -5.53
CA LEU A 23 3.40 9.75 -4.19
C LEU A 23 4.17 8.62 -3.53
N SER A 24 5.20 8.95 -2.76
CA SER A 24 6.01 7.98 -2.02
C SER A 24 6.14 8.43 -0.57
N THR A 25 6.11 7.46 0.34
CA THR A 25 6.37 7.67 1.77
C THR A 25 7.41 6.68 2.28
N ARG A 26 8.19 7.07 3.30
CA ARG A 26 8.93 6.09 4.09
C ARG A 26 7.97 5.31 4.97
N LEU A 27 8.25 4.02 5.16
CA LEU A 27 7.50 3.19 6.10
C LEU A 27 8.09 3.32 7.50
N ALA A 28 7.23 3.41 8.51
CA ALA A 28 7.67 3.42 9.90
C ALA A 28 8.27 2.06 10.32
N THR A 29 7.70 0.96 9.83
CA THR A 29 8.25 -0.40 9.95
C THR A 29 7.90 -1.23 8.70
N ILE A 30 8.48 -2.43 8.58
CA ILE A 30 8.13 -3.40 7.54
C ILE A 30 6.89 -4.25 7.89
N ASN A 31 6.20 -3.97 9.00
CA ASN A 31 5.04 -4.74 9.46
C ASN A 31 3.75 -4.16 8.88
N ILE A 32 3.57 -4.34 7.57
CA ILE A 32 2.42 -3.81 6.83
C ILE A 32 1.39 -4.91 6.56
N PHE A 33 0.11 -4.59 6.74
CA PHE A 33 -1.05 -5.46 6.55
C PHE A 33 -2.14 -4.73 5.75
N GLY A 34 -2.95 -5.45 4.97
CA GLY A 34 -4.00 -4.86 4.13
C GLY A 34 -3.62 -4.79 2.64
N LEU A 35 -4.04 -3.73 1.94
CA LEU A 35 -3.96 -3.57 0.47
C LEU A 35 -4.66 -4.74 -0.23
N GLY A 36 -5.99 -4.74 -0.12
CA GLY A 36 -6.87 -5.79 -0.64
C GLY A 36 -7.09 -5.67 -2.15
N GLY A 37 -7.42 -6.80 -2.77
CA GLY A 37 -7.65 -6.90 -4.21
C GLY A 37 -6.82 -7.95 -4.93
N GLU A 38 -6.02 -8.72 -4.20
CA GLU A 38 -5.28 -9.89 -4.71
C GLU A 38 -5.40 -11.03 -3.70
N PHE A 39 -5.27 -12.27 -4.16
CA PHE A 39 -5.16 -13.42 -3.26
C PHE A 39 -3.76 -13.47 -2.63
N ARG A 40 -3.66 -13.68 -1.31
CA ARG A 40 -2.38 -13.79 -0.63
C ARG A 40 -2.39 -14.90 0.41
N ALA A 41 -1.29 -15.65 0.45
CA ALA A 41 -1.09 -16.74 1.41
C ALA A 41 -0.70 -16.25 2.82
N THR A 42 -0.21 -15.01 2.95
CA THR A 42 0.20 -14.41 4.22
C THR A 42 -0.42 -13.03 4.40
N LEU A 43 -0.79 -12.70 5.65
CA LEU A 43 -1.42 -11.43 5.99
C LEU A 43 -0.42 -10.27 5.98
N LYS A 44 0.82 -10.52 6.44
CA LYS A 44 1.91 -9.55 6.45
C LYS A 44 2.54 -9.47 5.06
N HIS A 45 2.73 -8.25 4.57
CA HIS A 45 3.43 -8.00 3.31
C HIS A 45 4.91 -8.41 3.39
N GLN A 46 5.38 -9.09 2.35
CA GLN A 46 6.79 -9.44 2.19
C GLN A 46 7.50 -8.39 1.32
N PHE A 47 8.43 -7.65 1.91
CA PHE A 47 9.21 -6.59 1.23
C PHE A 47 10.53 -7.08 0.62
N ALA A 48 10.79 -8.39 0.60
CA ALA A 48 12.06 -8.97 0.17
C ALA A 48 12.41 -8.73 -1.31
N LYS A 49 11.44 -8.31 -2.14
CA LYS A 49 11.62 -7.89 -3.54
C LYS A 49 10.74 -6.66 -3.80
N ARG A 50 11.10 -5.84 -4.80
CA ARG A 50 10.30 -4.68 -5.28
C ARG A 50 8.94 -5.15 -5.81
N LYS A 51 8.02 -5.49 -4.92
CA LYS A 51 6.69 -5.99 -5.25
C LYS A 51 5.82 -4.82 -5.69
N LYS A 52 5.21 -4.96 -6.87
CA LYS A 52 4.13 -4.08 -7.33
C LYS A 52 2.81 -4.76 -7.00
N LEU A 53 1.86 -3.99 -6.51
CA LEU A 53 0.50 -4.42 -6.24
C LEU A 53 -0.38 -3.62 -7.18
N ILE A 54 -1.19 -4.31 -7.98
CA ILE A 54 -2.07 -3.66 -8.94
C ILE A 54 -3.47 -3.64 -8.33
N MET A 55 -4.14 -2.49 -8.41
CA MET A 55 -5.39 -2.25 -7.71
C MET A 55 -6.45 -1.80 -8.71
N PHE A 56 -7.07 -2.77 -9.38
CA PHE A 56 -8.15 -2.51 -10.33
C PHE A 56 -9.07 -3.72 -10.43
N ALA A 57 -10.36 -3.59 -10.15
CA ALA A 57 -11.27 -4.73 -10.14
C ALA A 57 -11.41 -5.33 -11.54
N ARG A 58 -11.03 -6.61 -11.71
CA ARG A 58 -11.08 -7.32 -13.02
C ARG A 58 -11.90 -8.60 -13.00
N GLY A 59 -12.23 -9.12 -11.83
CA GLY A 59 -13.06 -10.32 -11.69
C GLY A 59 -12.39 -11.61 -12.16
N GLU A 60 -11.06 -11.69 -12.08
CA GLU A 60 -10.31 -12.89 -12.40
C GLU A 60 -10.09 -13.75 -11.15
N ASN A 61 -10.28 -15.07 -11.27
CA ASN A 61 -10.04 -16.06 -10.21
C ASN A 61 -8.59 -16.57 -10.22
N ASP A 62 -7.63 -15.73 -10.59
CA ASP A 62 -6.20 -16.07 -10.60
C ASP A 62 -5.53 -15.44 -9.36
N VAL A 63 -4.69 -16.22 -8.69
CA VAL A 63 -3.92 -15.81 -7.49
C VAL A 63 -2.94 -14.67 -7.80
N THR A 64 -2.58 -14.51 -9.07
CA THR A 64 -1.64 -13.49 -9.55
C THR A 64 -2.32 -12.25 -10.13
N ALA A 65 -3.65 -12.27 -10.29
CA ALA A 65 -4.42 -11.20 -10.91
C ALA A 65 -5.23 -10.39 -9.89
N ASN A 66 -5.73 -9.25 -10.34
CA ASN A 66 -6.62 -8.42 -9.55
C ASN A 66 -7.99 -9.08 -9.41
N SER A 67 -8.50 -9.13 -8.18
CA SER A 67 -9.78 -9.74 -7.83
C SER A 67 -10.96 -8.78 -8.07
N PHE A 68 -12.11 -9.11 -7.49
CA PHE A 68 -13.37 -8.37 -7.64
C PHE A 68 -13.42 -7.05 -6.87
N GLY A 69 -12.53 -6.84 -5.88
CA GLY A 69 -12.58 -5.69 -4.98
C GLY A 69 -11.25 -4.94 -4.93
N VAL A 70 -11.29 -3.64 -4.66
CA VAL A 70 -10.10 -2.81 -4.49
C VAL A 70 -10.20 -2.10 -3.13
N HIS A 71 -9.24 -2.38 -2.25
CA HIS A 71 -9.22 -1.83 -0.88
C HIS A 71 -7.88 -1.14 -0.61
N PRO A 72 -7.73 0.14 -1.01
CA PRO A 72 -6.48 0.90 -0.91
C PRO A 72 -6.27 1.43 0.52
N PHE A 73 -6.25 0.50 1.47
CA PHE A 73 -6.06 0.72 2.89
C PHE A 73 -5.01 -0.24 3.43
N HIS A 74 -4.11 0.26 4.27
CA HIS A 74 -3.17 -0.60 5.00
C HIS A 74 -2.98 -0.13 6.44
N ILE A 75 -2.52 -1.05 7.28
CA ILE A 75 -2.11 -0.82 8.67
C ILE A 75 -0.62 -1.13 8.80
N CYS A 76 0.10 -0.27 9.52
CA CYS A 76 1.48 -0.46 9.91
C CYS A 76 1.57 -0.66 11.42
N MET A 77 2.15 -1.78 11.86
CA MET A 77 2.44 -2.05 13.28
C MET A 77 3.82 -1.51 13.64
N GLU A 78 3.89 -0.62 14.63
CA GLU A 78 5.10 0.04 15.12
C GLU A 78 5.84 -0.85 16.14
N ASN A 79 7.14 -0.61 16.35
CA ASN A 79 7.96 -1.46 17.23
C ASN A 79 7.60 -1.31 18.73
N ASP A 80 6.89 -0.25 19.10
CA ASP A 80 6.40 0.04 20.45
C ASP A 80 5.00 -0.55 20.72
N GLY A 81 4.45 -1.29 19.76
CA GLY A 81 3.10 -1.87 19.84
C GLY A 81 1.98 -0.95 19.39
N MET A 82 2.28 0.30 19.00
CA MET A 82 1.31 1.20 18.39
C MET A 82 1.03 0.80 16.94
N ALA A 83 -0.05 1.32 16.38
CA ALA A 83 -0.40 1.09 14.98
C ALA A 83 -1.00 2.34 14.34
N HIS A 84 -0.81 2.49 13.04
CA HIS A 84 -1.50 3.49 12.25
C HIS A 84 -1.99 2.92 10.93
N GLY A 85 -3.04 3.52 10.38
CA GLY A 85 -3.62 3.14 9.10
C GLY A 85 -3.55 4.28 8.09
N ILE A 86 -3.39 3.95 6.82
CA ILE A 86 -3.43 4.88 5.69
C ILE A 86 -4.46 4.38 4.69
N TYR A 87 -5.43 5.24 4.36
CA TYR A 87 -6.46 5.01 3.35
C TYR A 87 -6.27 6.01 2.20
N PHE A 88 -6.22 5.49 0.96
CA PHE A 88 -6.26 6.32 -0.23
C PHE A 88 -7.67 6.30 -0.81
N MET A 89 -8.40 7.41 -0.69
CA MET A 89 -9.71 7.55 -1.28
C MET A 89 -9.59 7.85 -2.78
N ASN A 90 -9.26 6.82 -3.56
CA ASN A 90 -9.12 6.89 -5.02
C ASN A 90 -9.62 5.59 -5.64
N ALA A 91 -10.41 5.70 -6.71
CA ALA A 91 -11.01 4.57 -7.42
C ALA A 91 -10.48 4.40 -8.86
N ASN A 92 -9.49 5.20 -9.26
CA ASN A 92 -8.83 5.05 -10.56
C ASN A 92 -7.84 3.87 -10.55
N ALA A 93 -7.51 3.39 -11.76
CA ALA A 93 -6.47 2.40 -12.01
C ALA A 93 -5.08 3.04 -12.13
#